data_AF-A0A4C1XHG9-F1
#
_entry.id   AF-A0A4C1XHG9-F1
#
_cell.length_a   1.000
_cell.length_b   1.000
_cell.length_c   1.000
_cell.angle_alpha   90.00
_cell.angle_beta   90.00
_cell.angle_gamma   90.00
#
_symmetry.space_group_name_H-M   'P 1'
#
loop_
_entity.id
_entity.type
_entity.pdbx_description
1 polymer ?
#
loop_
_entity_poly.entity_id
_entity_poly.type
_entity_poly.pdbx_seq_one_letter_code
_entity_poly.pdbx_strand_id
1 'polypeptide(L)'
;MIIYDYKTSLSLQDCTGHFQNAFGRKAARVSTVKRWYAEFDRGHVSLHDEISEVRPSTAITEENDATVRHLIEENWHITYEEIRGRLEIGMSQIQKILHQYLKVPKLCCRWILHELTLEHKRRGVEI
;
A
#
# COMPACT_ATOMS: atom_id res chain seq x y z
N MET A 1 23.15 -14.64 -1.82
CA MET A 1 24.09 -15.57 -2.48
C MET A 1 24.83 -14.91 -3.64
N ILE A 2 24.19 -14.19 -4.57
CA ILE A 2 24.93 -13.48 -5.66
C ILE A 2 25.87 -12.41 -5.08
N ILE A 3 25.39 -11.63 -4.11
CA ILE A 3 26.19 -10.65 -3.38
C ILE A 3 27.38 -11.26 -2.61
N TYR A 4 27.23 -12.51 -2.15
CA TYR A 4 28.29 -13.20 -1.43
C TYR A 4 29.39 -13.59 -2.42
N ASP A 5 29.01 -14.23 -3.53
CA ASP A 5 29.93 -14.61 -4.61
C ASP A 5 30.68 -13.39 -5.18
N TYR A 6 29.98 -12.26 -5.34
CA TYR A 6 30.56 -10.97 -5.74
C TYR A 6 31.58 -10.46 -4.72
N LYS A 7 31.26 -10.46 -3.42
CA LYS A 7 32.20 -10.05 -2.35
C LYS A 7 33.43 -10.95 -2.27
N THR A 8 33.28 -12.23 -2.58
CA THR A 8 34.40 -13.18 -2.67
C THR A 8 35.18 -13.09 -3.99
N SER A 9 34.88 -12.09 -4.84
CA SER A 9 35.54 -11.84 -6.13
C SER A 9 35.48 -13.03 -7.11
N LEU A 10 34.42 -13.85 -7.04
CA LEU A 10 34.20 -14.90 -8.03
C LEU A 10 33.82 -14.29 -9.40
N SER A 11 34.23 -14.98 -10.47
CA SER A 11 33.81 -14.58 -11.81
C SER A 11 32.31 -14.85 -12.03
N LEU A 12 31.71 -14.14 -12.98
CA LEU A 12 30.31 -14.33 -13.36
C LEU A 12 30.00 -15.77 -13.79
N GLN A 13 30.96 -16.44 -14.45
CA GLN A 13 30.84 -17.82 -14.92
C GLN A 13 30.83 -18.78 -13.74
N ASP A 14 31.75 -18.59 -12.79
CA ASP A 14 31.85 -19.44 -11.61
C ASP A 14 30.63 -19.26 -10.69
N CYS A 15 30.16 -18.03 -10.53
CA CYS A 15 28.92 -17.73 -9.81
C CYS A 15 27.73 -18.44 -10.49
N THR A 16 27.61 -18.34 -11.81
CA THR A 16 26.52 -19.02 -12.54
C THR A 16 26.57 -20.54 -12.34
N GLY A 17 27.76 -21.15 -12.47
CA GLY A 17 27.95 -22.59 -12.26
C GLY A 17 27.63 -23.00 -10.83
N HIS A 18 28.06 -22.22 -9.84
CA HIS A 18 27.75 -22.43 -8.43
C HIS A 18 26.23 -22.39 -8.16
N PHE A 19 25.53 -21.42 -8.75
CA PHE A 19 24.07 -21.30 -8.66
C PHE A 19 23.33 -22.47 -9.33
N GLN A 20 23.78 -22.88 -10.52
CA GLN A 20 23.21 -24.02 -11.23
C GLN A 20 23.40 -25.33 -10.46
N ASN A 21 24.57 -25.51 -9.85
CA ASN A 21 24.85 -26.69 -9.02
C ASN A 21 24.00 -26.71 -7.73
N ALA A 22 23.82 -25.57 -7.08
CA ALA A 22 23.08 -25.47 -5.82
C ALA A 22 21.54 -25.54 -6.00
N PHE A 23 21.00 -24.89 -7.04
CA PHE A 23 19.55 -24.70 -7.21
C PHE A 23 18.96 -25.35 -8.48
N GLY A 24 19.79 -25.89 -9.37
CA GLY A 24 19.36 -26.57 -10.59
C GLY A 24 18.39 -25.72 -11.42
N ARG A 25 17.19 -26.25 -11.69
CA ARG A 25 16.15 -25.56 -12.48
C ARG A 25 15.55 -24.32 -11.81
N LYS A 26 15.73 -24.17 -10.49
CA LYS A 26 15.29 -22.97 -9.75
C LYS A 26 16.38 -21.90 -9.65
N ALA A 27 17.54 -22.13 -10.25
CA ALA A 27 18.63 -21.17 -10.27
C ALA A 27 18.25 -19.90 -11.05
N ALA A 28 18.84 -18.77 -10.63
CA ALA A 28 18.73 -17.52 -11.36
C ALA A 28 19.34 -17.68 -12.77
N ARG A 29 18.71 -17.03 -13.76
CA ARG A 29 19.25 -17.03 -15.13
C ARG A 29 20.56 -16.24 -15.18
N VAL A 30 21.46 -16.62 -16.09
CA VAL A 30 22.73 -15.93 -16.34
C VAL A 30 22.54 -14.42 -16.52
N SER A 31 21.50 -14.01 -17.24
CA SER A 31 21.16 -12.60 -17.46
C SER A 31 20.83 -11.86 -16.16
N THR A 32 20.14 -12.51 -15.23
CA THR A 32 19.83 -11.96 -13.91
C THR A 32 21.10 -11.79 -13.09
N VAL A 33 22.00 -12.78 -13.09
CA VAL A 33 23.29 -12.70 -12.38
C VAL A 33 24.15 -11.57 -12.96
N LYS A 34 24.25 -11.47 -14.30
CA LYS A 34 24.99 -10.39 -14.97
C LYS A 34 24.45 -9.00 -14.62
N ARG A 35 23.13 -8.84 -14.58
CA ARG A 35 22.49 -7.58 -14.18
C ARG A 35 22.88 -7.20 -12.75
N TRP A 36 22.81 -8.15 -11.81
CA TRP A 36 23.19 -7.90 -10.42
C TRP A 36 24.67 -7.54 -10.25
N TYR A 37 25.59 -8.21 -10.97
CA TYR A 37 27.01 -7.81 -10.96
C TYR A 37 27.21 -6.37 -11.44
N ALA A 38 26.52 -5.95 -12.51
CA ALA A 38 26.57 -4.57 -12.98
C ALA A 38 26.00 -3.57 -11.96
N GLU A 39 24.94 -3.92 -11.23
CA GLU A 39 24.40 -3.08 -10.14
C GLU A 39 25.37 -3.00 -8.95
N PHE A 40 26.04 -4.10 -8.61
CA PHE A 40 27.07 -4.10 -7.56
C PHE A 40 28.30 -3.28 -7.94
N ASP A 41 28.73 -3.31 -9.21
CA ASP A 41 29.79 -2.44 -9.73
C ASP A 41 29.41 -0.95 -9.66
N ARG A 42 28.10 -0.64 -9.78
CA ARG A 42 27.55 0.71 -9.62
C ARG A 42 27.40 1.14 -8.15
N GLY A 43 27.74 0.26 -7.20
CA GLY A 43 27.63 0.52 -5.76
C GLY A 43 26.25 0.25 -5.15
N HIS A 44 25.30 -0.32 -5.90
CA HIS A 44 23.98 -0.71 -5.39
C HIS A 44 24.05 -2.07 -4.70
N VAL A 45 24.38 -2.07 -3.41
CA VAL A 45 24.54 -3.29 -2.58
C VAL A 45 23.24 -3.67 -1.83
N SER A 46 22.16 -2.88 -1.98
CA SER A 46 20.88 -3.16 -1.35
C SER A 46 20.27 -4.47 -1.88
N LEU A 47 19.90 -5.36 -0.96
CA LEU A 47 19.18 -6.60 -1.27
C LEU A 47 17.66 -6.44 -1.24
N HIS A 48 17.18 -5.27 -0.78
CA HIS A 48 15.76 -4.95 -0.83
C HIS A 48 15.43 -4.46 -2.22
N ASP A 49 14.34 -4.96 -2.80
CA ASP A 49 13.77 -4.36 -3.99
C ASP A 49 13.57 -2.87 -3.69
N GLU A 50 14.16 -2.01 -4.53
CA GLU A 50 13.83 -0.59 -4.47
C GLU A 50 12.32 -0.48 -4.58
N ILE A 51 11.71 0.34 -3.72
CA ILE A 51 10.28 0.57 -3.73
C ILE A 51 9.97 1.08 -5.12
N SER A 52 9.48 0.19 -5.98
CA SER A 52 9.05 0.55 -7.31
C SER A 52 7.93 1.54 -7.06
N GLU A 53 8.17 2.82 -7.39
CA GLU A 53 7.15 3.84 -7.26
C GLU A 53 5.98 3.39 -8.11
N VAL A 54 4.99 2.80 -7.44
CA VAL A 54 3.78 2.33 -8.07
C VAL A 54 3.20 3.58 -8.69
N ARG A 55 3.18 3.63 -10.03
CA ARG A 55 2.67 4.78 -10.77
C ARG A 55 1.37 5.24 -10.10
N PRO A 56 1.28 6.50 -9.65
CA PRO A 56 0.08 6.98 -9.00
C PRO A 56 -1.08 6.71 -9.95
N SER A 57 -2.08 5.98 -9.45
CA SER A 57 -3.23 5.62 -10.25
C SER A 57 -3.88 6.92 -10.70
N THR A 58 -4.16 7.08 -12.00
CA THR A 58 -4.70 8.32 -12.59
C THR A 58 -6.01 8.79 -11.94
N ALA A 59 -6.70 7.93 -11.19
CA ALA A 59 -7.92 8.29 -10.45
C ALA A 59 -7.67 8.84 -9.03
N ILE A 60 -6.43 8.82 -8.54
CA ILE A 60 -6.08 9.41 -7.25
C ILE A 60 -5.56 10.82 -7.54
N THR A 61 -6.51 11.73 -7.72
CA THR A 61 -6.27 13.17 -7.88
C THR A 61 -6.59 13.85 -6.56
N GLU A 62 -5.89 14.92 -6.21
CA GLU A 62 -6.15 15.74 -5.02
C GLU A 62 -7.64 16.17 -4.93
N GLU A 63 -8.29 16.39 -6.08
CA GLU A 63 -9.72 16.70 -6.18
C GLU A 63 -10.62 15.55 -5.71
N ASN A 64 -10.28 14.31 -6.07
CA ASN A 64 -11.04 13.14 -5.65
C ASN A 64 -10.85 12.90 -4.16
N ASP A 65 -9.64 13.10 -3.64
CA ASP A 65 -9.35 13.01 -2.20
C ASP A 65 -10.13 14.07 -1.41
N ALA A 66 -10.15 15.31 -1.88
CA ALA A 66 -10.93 16.40 -1.26
C ALA A 66 -12.44 16.11 -1.29
N THR A 67 -12.94 15.59 -2.41
CA THR A 67 -14.35 15.21 -2.54
C THR A 67 -14.69 14.10 -1.55
N VAL A 68 -13.91 13.02 -1.48
CA VAL A 68 -14.13 11.92 -0.52
C VAL A 68 -14.10 12.45 0.93
N ARG A 69 -13.20 13.39 1.27
CA ARG A 69 -13.21 14.02 2.60
C ARG A 69 -14.53 14.73 2.89
N HIS A 70 -14.99 15.57 1.97
CA HIS A 70 -16.25 16.28 2.11
C HIS A 70 -17.43 15.31 2.28
N LEU A 71 -17.45 14.20 1.53
CA LEU A 71 -18.48 13.18 1.65
C LEU A 71 -18.54 12.54 3.04
N ILE A 72 -17.38 12.29 3.64
CA ILE A 72 -17.27 11.71 4.99
C ILE A 72 -17.68 12.72 6.06
N GLU A 73 -17.33 13.99 5.88
CA GLU A 73 -17.71 15.09 6.79
C GLU A 73 -19.22 15.35 6.76
N GLU A 74 -19.85 15.26 5.58
CA GLU A 74 -21.30 15.38 5.42
C GLU A 74 -22.05 14.18 6.01
N ASN A 75 -21.57 12.96 5.74
CA ASN A 75 -22.16 11.73 6.25
C ASN A 75 -21.09 10.71 6.63
N TRP A 76 -20.86 10.58 7.94
CA TRP A 76 -19.88 9.63 8.47
C TRP A 76 -20.24 8.15 8.24
N HIS A 77 -21.50 7.84 7.89
CA HIS A 77 -21.97 6.50 7.56
C HIS A 77 -21.95 6.18 6.06
N ILE A 78 -21.33 7.03 5.24
CA ILE A 78 -21.34 6.86 3.79
C ILE A 78 -20.81 5.48 3.37
N THR A 79 -21.50 4.86 2.44
CA THR A 79 -21.16 3.54 1.90
C THR A 79 -20.22 3.65 0.70
N TYR A 80 -19.45 2.58 0.45
CA TYR A 80 -18.58 2.49 -0.73
C TYR A 80 -19.35 2.68 -2.05
N GLU A 81 -20.59 2.23 -2.10
CA GLU A 81 -21.47 2.33 -3.27
C GLU A 81 -21.90 3.78 -3.54
N GLU A 82 -22.20 4.55 -2.50
CA GLU A 82 -22.52 5.97 -2.63
C GLU A 82 -21.30 6.78 -3.07
N ILE A 83 -20.11 6.48 -2.54
CA ILE A 83 -18.86 7.11 -2.98
C ILE A 83 -18.60 6.79 -4.45
N ARG A 84 -18.77 5.52 -4.86
CA ARG A 84 -18.63 5.10 -6.25
C ARG A 84 -19.64 5.81 -7.15
N GLY A 85 -20.89 5.95 -6.72
CA GLY A 85 -21.93 6.64 -7.49
C GLY A 85 -21.65 8.13 -7.69
N ARG A 86 -20.96 8.79 -6.75
CA ARG A 86 -20.62 10.22 -6.86
C ARG A 86 -19.36 10.49 -7.67
N LEU A 87 -18.36 9.60 -7.61
CA LEU A 87 -17.03 9.81 -8.20
C LEU A 87 -16.74 8.93 -9.42
N GLU A 88 -17.54 7.90 -9.67
CA GLU A 88 -17.34 6.89 -10.73
C GLU A 88 -15.96 6.19 -10.68
N ILE A 89 -15.34 6.15 -9.49
CA ILE A 89 -14.03 5.55 -9.24
C ILE A 89 -14.17 4.06 -8.90
N GLY A 90 -13.18 3.25 -9.26
CA GLY A 90 -13.15 1.83 -8.91
C GLY A 90 -13.03 1.58 -7.40
N MET A 91 -13.66 0.50 -6.90
CA MET A 91 -13.66 0.16 -5.45
C MET A 91 -12.25 0.07 -4.85
N SER A 92 -11.28 -0.46 -5.60
CA SER A 92 -9.89 -0.57 -5.16
C SER A 92 -9.21 0.78 -4.96
N GLN A 93 -9.58 1.77 -5.75
CA GLN A 93 -9.07 3.14 -5.63
C GLN A 93 -9.72 3.85 -4.45
N ILE A 94 -11.04 3.70 -4.24
CA ILE A 94 -11.72 4.22 -3.05
C ILE A 94 -11.07 3.66 -1.77
N GLN A 95 -10.78 2.35 -1.74
CA GLN A 95 -10.10 1.72 -0.60
C GLN A 95 -8.71 2.33 -0.36
N LYS A 96 -7.93 2.59 -1.42
CA LYS A 96 -6.63 3.27 -1.30
C LYS A 96 -6.79 4.68 -0.75
N ILE A 97 -7.72 5.47 -1.27
CA ILE A 97 -7.99 6.84 -0.81
C ILE A 97 -8.32 6.83 0.69
N LEU A 98 -9.28 6.00 1.12
CA LEU A 98 -9.70 5.93 2.53
C LEU A 98 -8.57 5.51 3.47
N HIS A 99 -7.80 4.47 3.14
CA HIS A 99 -6.83 3.89 4.07
C HIS A 99 -5.40 4.44 3.93
N GLN A 100 -4.94 4.77 2.73
CA GLN A 100 -3.56 5.21 2.48
C GLN A 100 -3.45 6.74 2.55
N TYR A 101 -4.38 7.46 1.91
CA TYR A 101 -4.32 8.91 1.79
C TYR A 101 -5.02 9.61 2.94
N LEU A 102 -6.28 9.26 3.22
CA LEU A 102 -7.09 9.87 4.28
C LEU A 102 -6.83 9.25 5.65
N LYS A 103 -6.38 7.99 5.69
CA LYS A 103 -6.13 7.20 6.91
C LYS A 103 -7.32 7.20 7.87
N VAL A 104 -8.54 7.17 7.33
CA VAL A 104 -9.76 7.18 8.13
C VAL A 104 -10.06 5.77 8.67
N PRO A 105 -10.28 5.62 10.00
CA PRO A 105 -10.69 4.35 10.56
C PRO A 105 -12.19 4.11 10.32
N LYS A 106 -12.57 2.86 10.02
CA LYS A 106 -13.98 2.47 10.04
C LYS A 106 -14.42 2.25 11.48
N LEU A 107 -15.23 3.16 12.00
CA LEU A 107 -15.79 3.06 13.35
C LEU A 107 -17.24 2.56 13.31
N CYS A 108 -17.58 1.67 14.24
CA CYS A 108 -18.96 1.29 14.48
C CYS A 108 -19.61 2.30 15.42
N CYS A 109 -20.87 2.62 15.16
CA CYS A 109 -21.68 3.45 16.04
C CYS A 109 -21.78 2.81 17.43
N ARG A 110 -21.74 3.63 18.47
CA ARG A 110 -22.06 3.15 19.81
C ARG A 110 -23.57 2.91 19.89
N TRP A 111 -23.95 1.73 20.39
CA TRP A 111 -25.36 1.45 20.69
C TRP A 111 -25.83 2.38 21.80
N ILE A 112 -26.92 3.10 21.54
CA ILE A 112 -27.60 3.94 22.52
C ILE A 112 -28.92 3.23 22.85
N LEU A 113 -29.09 2.87 24.13
CA LEU A 113 -30.23 2.07 24.60
C LEU A 113 -31.58 2.80 24.46
N HIS A 114 -31.56 4.13 24.49
CA HIS A 114 -32.77 4.94 24.46
C HIS A 114 -32.57 6.23 23.67
N GLU A 115 -33.52 6.55 22.80
CA GLU A 115 -33.56 7.83 22.11
C GLU A 115 -33.97 8.93 23.10
N LEU A 116 -33.00 9.72 23.55
CA LEU A 116 -33.24 10.77 24.53
C LEU A 116 -34.08 11.90 23.93
N THR A 117 -35.32 12.05 24.41
CA THR A 117 -36.15 13.23 24.17
C THR A 117 -35.52 14.50 24.77
N LEU A 118 -35.93 15.67 24.27
CA LEU A 118 -35.41 16.97 24.75
C LEU A 118 -35.57 17.15 26.26
N GLU A 119 -36.62 16.60 26.86
CA GLU A 119 -36.84 16.65 28.31
C GLU A 119 -35.89 15.73 29.10
N HIS A 120 -35.52 14.56 28.55
CA HIS A 120 -34.50 13.71 29.14
C HIS A 120 -33.12 14.37 29.11
N LYS A 121 -32.81 15.13 28.06
CA LYS A 121 -31.55 15.88 27.95
C LYS A 121 -31.45 17.01 28.99
N ARG A 122 -32.52 17.76 29.22
CA ARG A 122 -32.52 18.86 30.23
C ARG A 122 -32.28 18.34 31.64
N ARG A 123 -32.96 17.25 32.03
CA ARG A 123 -32.80 16.64 33.36
C ARG A 123 -31.40 16.07 33.62
N GLY A 124 -30.64 15.72 32.58
CA GLY A 124 -29.28 15.20 32.72
C GLY A 124 -28.18 16.26 32.85
N VAL A 125 -28.48 17.54 32.60
CA VAL A 125 -27.51 18.65 32.65
C VAL A 125 -27.62 19.45 33.97
N GLU A 126 -28.68 19.26 34.75
CA GLU A 126 -28.91 19.92 36.06
C GLU A 126 -28.25 19.19 37.25
N ILE A 127 -27.31 18.27 36.99
CA ILE A 127 -26.51 17.57 38.02
C ILE A 127 -25.06 18.05 37.96
#